data_AF-A0A526XMZ2-F1
#
_entry.id   AF-A0A526XMZ2-F1
#
_cell.length_a   1.000
_cell.length_b   1.000
_cell.length_c   1.000
_cell.angle_alpha   90.00
_cell.angle_beta   90.00
_cell.angle_gamma   90.00
#
_symmetry.space_group_name_H-M   'P 1'
#
loop_
_entity.id
_entity.type
_entity.pdbx_description
1 polymer ?
#
loop_
_entity_poly.entity_id
_entity_poly.type
_entity_poly.pdbx_seq_one_letter_code
_entity_poly.pdbx_strand_id
1 'polypeptide(L)' 'VAAIAIAHQRETFTLIDHAGKPLIPAILWLDERARPQVARLSAELGRGTIRDWSGKPPDPTPALYGIAWLAEHQPQALD' A
#
# COMPACT_ATOMS: atom_id res chain seq x y z
N VAL A 1 -7.06 30.80 16.95
CA VAL A 1 -6.81 29.34 17.04
C VAL A 1 -5.45 29.15 17.69
N ALA A 2 -5.34 28.35 18.75
CA ALA A 2 -4.08 28.11 19.47
C ALA A 2 -3.37 26.80 19.04
N ALA A 3 -4.12 25.78 18.60
CA ALA A 3 -3.58 24.53 18.06
C ALA A 3 -4.64 23.75 17.25
N ILE A 4 -4.18 22.78 16.44
CA ILE A 4 -4.98 21.77 15.75
C ILE A 4 -4.26 20.41 15.79
N ALA A 5 -5.03 19.32 15.90
CA ALA A 5 -4.53 17.95 15.78
C ALA A 5 -5.48 17.13 14.89
N ILE A 6 -4.91 16.25 14.07
CA ILE A 6 -5.65 15.38 13.16
C ILE A 6 -5.19 13.94 13.40
N ALA A 7 -6.15 13.04 13.58
CA ALA A 7 -5.95 11.60 13.52
C ALA A 7 -6.69 11.07 12.29
N HIS A 8 -6.15 10.03 11.65
CA HIS A 8 -6.70 9.48 10.41
C HIS A 8 -6.60 7.96 10.41
N GLN A 9 -7.26 7.33 9.44
CA GLN A 9 -7.11 5.90 9.19
C GLN A 9 -5.65 5.59 8.82
N ARG A 10 -5.06 4.58 9.46
CA ARG A 10 -3.70 4.13 9.12
C ARG A 10 -3.76 3.24 7.88
N GLU A 11 -2.63 3.12 7.16
CA GLU A 11 -2.43 2.20 6.02
C GLU A 11 -3.31 2.45 4.78
N THR A 12 -4.06 3.54 4.73
CA THR A 12 -4.63 4.07 3.49
C THR A 12 -3.56 4.88 2.75
N PHE A 13 -3.39 4.68 1.44
CA PHE A 13 -2.41 5.44 0.66
C PHE A 13 -2.94 5.82 -0.73
N THR A 14 -2.31 6.81 -1.35
CA THR A 14 -2.46 7.13 -2.77
C THR A 14 -1.10 7.51 -3.34
N LEU A 15 -1.00 7.58 -4.66
CA LEU A 15 0.14 8.14 -5.38
C LEU A 15 -0.11 9.62 -5.63
N ILE A 16 0.90 10.46 -5.43
CA ILE A 16 0.82 11.91 -5.65
C ILE A 16 1.91 12.35 -6.63
N ASP A 17 1.60 13.33 -7.46
CA ASP A 17 2.60 13.98 -8.32
C ASP A 17 3.42 15.04 -7.57
N HIS A 18 4.37 15.66 -8.28
CA HIS A 18 5.23 16.72 -7.78
C HIS A 18 4.46 17.99 -7.36
N ALA A 19 3.22 18.17 -7.84
CA ALA A 19 2.34 19.28 -7.46
C ALA A 19 1.42 18.90 -6.28
N GLY A 20 1.53 17.69 -5.74
CA GLY A 20 0.70 17.19 -4.65
C GLY A 20 -0.70 16.76 -5.07
N LYS A 21 -0.95 16.56 -6.36
CA LYS A 21 -2.23 16.08 -6.86
C LYS A 21 -2.26 14.54 -6.82
N PRO A 22 -3.36 13.92 -6.34
CA PRO A 22 -3.50 12.48 -6.38
C PRO A 22 -3.59 11.97 -7.82
N LEU A 23 -2.78 10.96 -8.15
CA LEU A 23 -2.76 10.28 -9.45
C LEU A 23 -3.84 9.19 -9.55
N ILE A 24 -4.24 8.62 -8.41
CA ILE A 24 -5.28 7.60 -8.30
C ILE A 24 -6.20 7.89 -7.11
N PRO A 25 -7.42 7.31 -7.07
CA PRO A 25 -8.18 7.22 -5.83
C PRO A 25 -7.37 6.50 -4.74
N ALA A 26 -7.51 6.94 -3.49
CA ALA A 26 -6.81 6.29 -2.39
C ALA A 26 -7.22 4.82 -2.25
N ILE A 27 -6.22 3.95 -2.04
CA ILE A 27 -6.41 2.56 -1.70
C ILE A 27 -6.56 2.50 -0.18
N LEU A 28 -7.75 2.10 0.27
CA LEU A 28 -8.08 2.02 1.70
C LEU A 28 -7.44 0.77 2.34
N TRP A 29 -7.21 0.83 3.65
CA TRP A 29 -6.68 -0.32 4.43
C TRP A 29 -7.56 -1.58 4.38
N LEU A 30 -8.86 -1.41 4.11
CA LEU A 30 -9.86 -2.48 3.91
C LEU A 30 -9.90 -3.02 2.48
N ASP A 31 -9.12 -2.45 1.56
CA ASP A 31 -9.08 -2.90 0.18
C ASP A 31 -8.28 -4.20 0.08
N GLU A 32 -8.93 -5.26 -0.38
CA GLU A 32 -8.34 -6.59 -0.44
C GLU A 32 -7.93 -7.01 -1.87
N ARG A 33 -7.94 -6.10 -2.84
CA ARG A 33 -7.65 -6.44 -4.25
C ARG A 33 -6.28 -7.07 -4.45
N ALA A 34 -5.33 -6.77 -3.55
CA ALA A 34 -3.95 -7.22 -3.63
C ALA A 34 -3.69 -8.63 -3.03
N ARG A 35 -4.73 -9.38 -2.67
CA ARG A 35 -4.61 -10.76 -2.14
C ARG A 35 -3.73 -11.68 -3.00
N PRO A 36 -3.83 -11.68 -4.35
CA PRO A 36 -2.95 -12.49 -5.19
C PRO A 36 -1.46 -12.15 -5.02
N GLN A 37 -1.13 -10.86 -4.92
CA GLN A 37 0.23 -10.36 -4.74
C GLN A 37 0.76 -10.70 -3.34
N VAL A 38 -0.09 -10.64 -2.31
CA VAL A 38 0.27 -11.13 -0.97
C VAL A 38 0.67 -12.59 -1.01
N ALA A 39 -0.14 -13.45 -1.64
CA ALA A 39 0.14 -14.88 -1.75
C ALA A 39 1.43 -15.15 -2.52
N ARG A 40 1.59 -14.51 -3.69
CA ARG A 40 2.76 -14.66 -4.56
C ARG A 40 4.04 -14.20 -3.87
N LEU A 41 4.09 -12.97 -3.36
CA LEU A 41 5.28 -12.42 -2.70
C LEU A 41 5.60 -13.16 -1.39
N SER A 42 4.59 -13.67 -0.67
CA SER A 42 4.82 -14.53 0.50
C SER A 42 5.50 -15.84 0.15
N ALA A 43 5.17 -16.43 -1.00
CA ALA A 43 5.79 -17.65 -1.50
C ALA A 43 7.20 -17.39 -2.02
N GLU A 44 7.44 -16.26 -2.68
CA GLU A 44 8.75 -15.89 -3.23
C GLU A 44 9.75 -15.45 -2.16
N LEU A 45 9.34 -14.61 -1.21
CA LEU A 45 10.24 -13.98 -0.23
C LEU A 45 10.25 -14.68 1.14
N GLY A 46 9.19 -15.44 1.44
CA GLY A 46 8.98 -16.06 2.74
C GLY A 46 8.27 -15.13 3.74
N ARG A 47 7.25 -15.67 4.41
CA ARG A 47 6.43 -14.92 5.39
C ARG A 47 7.24 -14.37 6.58
N GLY A 48 8.25 -15.11 7.03
CA GLY A 48 9.14 -14.70 8.12
C GLY A 48 9.99 -13.50 7.72
N THR A 49 10.68 -13.61 6.59
CA THR A 49 11.49 -12.54 5.99
C THR A 49 10.72 -11.23 5.83
N ILE A 50 9.50 -11.29 5.28
CA ILE A 50 8.65 -10.11 5.11
C ILE A 50 8.40 -9.41 6.46
N ARG A 51 8.08 -10.18 7.49
CA ARG A 51 7.85 -9.65 8.83
C ARG A 51 9.14 -9.08 9.43
N ASP A 52 10.26 -9.75 9.27
CA ASP A 52 11.54 -9.35 9.84
C ASP A 52 12.04 -8.04 9.20
N TRP A 53 11.81 -7.84 7.91
CA TRP A 53 12.18 -6.60 7.20
C TRP A 53 11.22 -5.45 7.44
N SER A 54 9.91 -5.70 7.39
CA SER A 54 8.89 -4.64 7.38
C SER A 54 8.24 -4.38 8.74
N GLY A 55 8.36 -5.31 9.68
CA GLY A 55 7.56 -5.34 10.91
C GLY A 55 6.07 -5.64 10.69
N LYS A 56 5.63 -5.91 9.45
CA LYS A 56 4.23 -6.17 9.09
C LYS A 56 4.01 -7.64 8.70
N PRO A 57 2.84 -8.21 8.99
CA PRO A 57 2.48 -9.51 8.45
C PRO A 57 2.23 -9.40 6.93
N PRO A 58 2.42 -10.49 6.17
CA PRO A 58 1.94 -10.57 4.80
C PRO A 58 0.41 -10.60 4.79
N ASP A 59 -0.17 -9.48 4.37
CA ASP A 59 -1.59 -9.14 4.40
C ASP A 59 -1.85 -8.01 3.37
N PRO A 60 -3.06 -7.80 2.82
CA PRO A 60 -3.29 -6.72 1.85
C PRO A 60 -3.16 -5.30 2.40
N THR A 61 -3.27 -5.10 3.72
CA THR A 61 -3.30 -3.76 4.32
C THR A 61 -2.02 -2.92 4.10
N PRO A 62 -0.79 -3.45 4.26
CA PRO A 62 0.43 -2.70 3.96
C PRO A 62 0.51 -2.28 2.48
N ALA A 63 0.88 -1.01 2.25
CA ALA A 63 0.93 -0.41 0.91
C ALA A 63 1.77 -1.19 -0.12
N LEU A 64 2.78 -1.95 0.32
CA LEU A 64 3.64 -2.77 -0.54
C LEU A 64 2.84 -3.62 -1.54
N TYR A 65 1.77 -4.27 -1.07
CA TYR A 65 0.97 -5.17 -1.90
C TYR A 65 0.05 -4.41 -2.84
N GLY A 66 -0.50 -3.28 -2.39
CA GLY A 66 -1.23 -2.35 -3.26
C GLY A 66 -0.35 -1.79 -4.37
N ILE A 67 0.91 -1.46 -4.08
CA ILE A 67 1.88 -1.01 -5.09
C ILE A 67 2.21 -2.12 -6.08
N ALA A 68 2.41 -3.37 -5.61
CA ALA A 68 2.60 -4.51 -6.50
C ALA A 68 1.38 -4.73 -7.42
N TRP A 69 0.17 -4.57 -6.89
CA TRP A 69 -1.05 -4.64 -7.68
C TRP A 69 -1.11 -3.52 -8.74
N LEU A 70 -0.74 -2.29 -8.38
CA LEU A 70 -0.68 -1.15 -9.30
C LEU A 70 0.34 -1.39 -10.41
N ALA A 71 1.53 -1.93 -10.10
CA ALA A 71 2.53 -2.27 -11.11
C ALA A 71 2.01 -3.27 -12.15
N GLU A 72 1.11 -4.19 -11.74
CA GLU A 72 0.53 -5.19 -12.63
C GLU A 72 -0.70 -4.69 -13.40
N HIS A 73 -1.53 -3.82 -12.82
CA HIS A 73 -2.85 -3.46 -13.36
C HIS A 73 -2.99 -2.01 -13.81
N GLN A 74 -2.16 -1.11 -13.28
CA GLN A 74 -2.14 0.32 -13.59
C GLN A 74 -0.70 0.86 -13.64
N PRO A 75 0.20 0.26 -14.44
CA PRO A 75 1.62 0.64 -14.45
C PRO A 75 1.85 2.12 -14.77
N GLN A 76 1.00 2.73 -15.59
CA GLN A 76 1.06 4.15 -15.93
C GLN A 76 0.88 5.10 -14.73
N ALA A 77 0.39 4.59 -13.60
CA ALA A 77 0.29 5.36 -12.37
C ALA A 77 1.63 5.45 -11.61
N LEU A 78 2.61 4.62 -11.98
CA LEU A 78 3.95 4.53 -11.37
C LEU A 78 5.07 5.13 -12.24
N ASP A 79 4.72 5.65 -13.43
CA ASP A 79 5.64 6.35 -14.34
C ASP A 79 5.91 7.79 -13.88
#